data_AF-A0A4Q5R3J9-F1
#
_entry.id   AF-A0A4Q5R3J9-F1
#
_cell.length_a   1.000
_cell.length_b   1.000
_cell.length_c   1.000
_cell.angle_alpha   90.00
_cell.angle_beta   90.00
_cell.angle_gamma   90.00
#
_symmetry.space_group_name_H-M   'P 1'
#
loop_
_entity.id
_entity.type
_entity.pdbx_description
1 polymer ?
#
loop_
_entity_poly.entity_id
_entity_poly.type
_entity_poly.pdbx_seq_one_letter_code
_entity_poly.pdbx_strand_id
1 'polypeptide(L)'
;NSQVSITTPKLQNKIYVAFILGDGDNLQYVEHHLRKLWNNPDRGSVPIGWTLSPAMLDAMPGALNYYSKSGTINDNLISGPSGYGYAYPNTFPNQQSLNDFVSRTEDYNRRSGLRVVTIWNTITGGIDPKVGETFARLAPSVLGLTGQNTGGGLTIYDKKLPGMALSCNYCTNEKAMKEHVAKAASGWNRNEPRFIIIQAQPWQGVTPTSFKNVAASLNEDYIVVRPDHIFQLLREAHGLTGKQVTKPANQ
;
A
#
# COMPACT_ATOMS: atom_id res chain seq x y z
N ASN A 1 22.02 -12.84 9.52
CA ASN A 1 20.59 -13.17 9.72
C ASN A 1 19.86 -13.07 8.40
N SER A 2 19.70 -14.20 7.75
CA SER A 2 18.92 -14.39 6.52
C SER A 2 17.48 -13.95 6.77
N GLN A 3 17.06 -12.83 6.18
CA GLN A 3 15.65 -12.47 6.13
C GLN A 3 14.92 -13.56 5.35
N VAL A 4 14.18 -14.43 6.05
CA VAL A 4 13.19 -15.29 5.42
C VAL A 4 12.21 -14.34 4.73
N SER A 5 12.24 -14.28 3.40
CA SER A 5 11.23 -13.53 2.66
C SER A 5 9.96 -14.38 2.62
N ILE A 6 8.85 -13.90 3.17
CA ILE A 6 7.57 -14.57 2.97
C ILE A 6 7.23 -14.46 1.49
N THR A 7 7.04 -15.60 0.86
CA THR A 7 6.58 -15.66 -0.51
C THR A 7 5.11 -15.25 -0.56
N THR A 8 4.72 -14.56 -1.63
CA THR A 8 3.31 -14.35 -1.96
C THR A 8 2.58 -15.69 -1.89
N PRO A 9 1.43 -15.78 -1.18
CA PRO A 9 0.68 -17.04 -1.15
C PRO A 9 0.21 -17.38 -2.58
N LYS A 10 -0.07 -18.66 -2.84
CA LYS A 10 -0.64 -19.06 -4.13
C LYS A 10 -2.01 -18.41 -4.32
N LEU A 11 -2.29 -17.89 -5.52
CA LEU A 11 -3.59 -17.37 -5.87
C LEU A 11 -4.66 -18.47 -5.80
N GLN A 12 -5.77 -18.17 -5.14
CA GLN A 12 -6.94 -19.04 -4.94
C GLN A 12 -8.22 -18.21 -5.01
N ASN A 13 -9.35 -18.89 -5.12
CA ASN A 13 -10.66 -18.25 -4.94
C ASN A 13 -10.90 -17.98 -3.45
N LYS A 14 -10.25 -16.92 -2.95
CA LYS A 14 -10.31 -16.41 -1.58
C LYS A 14 -10.47 -14.90 -1.60
N ILE A 15 -10.82 -14.34 -0.45
CA ILE A 15 -10.85 -12.89 -0.24
C ILE A 15 -9.51 -12.46 0.38
N TYR A 16 -8.69 -11.74 -0.38
CA TYR A 16 -7.44 -11.20 0.10
C TYR A 16 -7.66 -9.82 0.71
N VAL A 17 -7.15 -9.62 1.93
CA VAL A 17 -7.25 -8.34 2.66
C VAL A 17 -5.85 -7.80 2.93
N ALA A 18 -5.58 -6.57 2.53
CA ALA A 18 -4.37 -5.84 2.90
C ALA A 18 -4.71 -4.68 3.84
N PHE A 19 -4.00 -4.59 4.96
CA PHE A 19 -4.09 -3.48 5.90
C PHE A 19 -2.96 -2.49 5.67
N ILE A 20 -3.27 -1.20 5.74
CA ILE A 20 -2.31 -0.09 5.65
C ILE A 20 -2.55 0.87 6.82
N LEU A 21 -1.48 1.29 7.48
CA LEU A 21 -1.47 2.43 8.38
C LEU A 21 -0.92 3.67 7.66
N GLY A 22 -1.76 4.70 7.57
CA GLY A 22 -1.53 5.92 6.77
C GLY A 22 -0.59 6.95 7.40
N ASP A 23 -0.60 8.14 6.78
CA ASP A 23 0.03 9.40 7.21
C ASP A 23 1.56 9.45 7.16
N GLY A 24 2.21 8.45 6.60
CA GLY A 24 3.68 8.35 6.52
C GLY A 24 4.36 9.32 5.55
N ASP A 25 3.61 10.09 4.76
CA ASP A 25 4.12 11.26 4.05
C ASP A 25 4.58 12.37 5.01
N ASN A 26 3.98 12.44 6.19
CA ASN A 26 4.33 13.36 7.26
C ASN A 26 5.58 12.88 8.02
N LEU A 27 6.73 13.52 7.77
CA LEU A 27 8.00 13.15 8.41
C LEU A 27 7.97 13.32 9.93
N GLN A 28 7.23 14.30 10.46
CA GLN A 28 7.09 14.52 11.91
C GLN A 28 6.30 13.40 12.58
N TYR A 29 5.29 12.85 11.89
CA TYR A 29 4.61 11.64 12.32
C TYR A 29 5.56 10.44 12.37
N VAL A 30 6.37 10.28 11.32
CA VAL A 30 7.30 9.15 11.15
C VAL A 30 8.37 9.12 12.24
N GLU A 31 8.94 10.26 12.64
CA GLU A 31 9.96 10.32 13.68
C GLU A 31 9.40 10.09 15.11
N HIS A 32 8.10 10.31 15.33
CA HIS A 32 7.50 10.27 16.66
C HIS A 32 6.44 9.19 16.82
N HIS A 33 5.23 9.41 16.30
CA HIS A 33 4.09 8.55 16.64
C HIS A 33 4.17 7.20 15.91
N LEU A 34 4.61 7.18 14.65
CA LEU A 34 4.88 5.92 13.96
C LEU A 34 5.93 5.09 14.71
N ARG A 35 6.97 5.73 15.25
CA ARG A 35 8.01 5.05 16.05
C ARG A 35 7.43 4.35 17.29
N LYS A 36 6.41 4.93 17.92
CA LYS A 36 5.69 4.32 19.06
C LYS A 36 4.82 3.15 18.60
N LEU A 37 4.07 3.33 17.51
CA LEU A 37 3.23 2.28 16.91
C LEU A 37 4.07 1.09 16.43
N TRP A 38 5.27 1.35 15.92
CA TRP A 38 6.25 0.34 15.52
C TRP A 38 6.77 -0.51 16.70
N ASN A 39 6.68 0.00 17.94
CA ASN A 39 7.03 -0.76 19.15
C ASN A 39 5.84 -1.52 19.75
N ASN A 40 4.67 -1.50 19.12
CA ASN A 40 3.53 -2.26 19.62
C ASN A 40 3.90 -3.76 19.68
N PRO A 41 3.63 -4.47 20.80
CA PRO A 41 4.05 -5.85 20.99
C PRO A 41 3.35 -6.85 20.05
N ASP A 42 2.20 -6.50 19.48
CA ASP A 42 1.50 -7.30 18.47
C ASP A 42 2.01 -7.03 17.04
N ARG A 43 2.92 -6.06 16.83
CA ARG A 43 3.53 -5.86 15.50
C ARG A 43 4.21 -7.14 15.04
N GLY A 44 3.94 -7.52 13.79
CA GLY A 44 4.49 -8.72 13.18
C GLY A 44 3.62 -9.97 13.37
N SER A 45 2.52 -9.91 14.13
CA SER A 45 1.58 -11.04 14.21
C SER A 45 0.71 -11.18 12.96
N VAL A 46 0.48 -10.08 12.23
CA VAL A 46 -0.27 -10.05 10.97
C VAL A 46 0.39 -9.10 9.97
N PRO A 47 0.21 -9.31 8.65
CA PRO A 47 0.71 -8.40 7.63
C PRO A 47 0.15 -6.96 7.76
N ILE A 48 1.04 -5.97 7.77
CA ILE A 48 0.68 -4.54 7.84
C ILE A 48 1.55 -3.75 6.85
N GLY A 49 0.89 -2.91 6.05
CA GLY A 49 1.50 -1.85 5.27
C GLY A 49 1.74 -0.61 6.11
N TRP A 50 2.92 -0.03 6.00
CA TRP A 50 3.28 1.23 6.67
C TRP A 50 3.64 2.24 5.59
N THR A 51 2.83 3.28 5.46
CA THR A 51 3.20 4.41 4.61
C THR A 51 4.45 5.08 5.17
N LEU A 52 5.35 5.49 4.28
CA LEU A 52 6.53 6.31 4.55
C LEU A 52 6.78 7.23 3.35
N SER A 53 7.44 8.37 3.56
CA SER A 53 7.86 9.25 2.47
C SER A 53 9.13 8.70 1.79
N PRO A 54 9.15 8.54 0.46
CA PRO A 54 10.37 8.18 -0.26
C PRO A 54 11.49 9.20 -0.04
N ALA A 55 11.17 10.48 0.16
CA ALA A 55 12.12 11.56 0.44
C ALA A 55 12.92 11.35 1.74
N MET A 56 12.53 10.40 2.59
CA MET A 56 13.32 10.00 3.77
C MET A 56 14.73 9.52 3.41
N LEU A 57 15.00 9.10 2.17
CA LEU A 57 16.36 8.80 1.69
C LEU A 57 17.34 9.95 1.94
N ASP A 58 16.87 11.19 1.82
CA ASP A 58 17.69 12.37 2.04
C ASP A 58 17.34 13.07 3.35
N ALA A 59 16.04 13.16 3.67
CA ALA A 59 15.57 13.93 4.83
C ALA A 59 15.82 13.25 6.18
N MET A 60 15.72 11.91 6.24
CA MET A 60 15.93 11.15 7.48
C MET A 60 16.41 9.71 7.20
N PRO A 61 17.57 9.54 6.55
CA PRO A 61 18.07 8.22 6.12
C PRO A 61 18.24 7.24 7.28
N GLY A 62 18.60 7.74 8.47
CA GLY A 62 18.71 6.92 9.68
C GLY A 62 17.38 6.29 10.11
N ALA A 63 16.28 7.05 10.03
CA ALA A 63 14.95 6.55 10.36
C ALA A 63 14.46 5.53 9.32
N LEU A 64 14.67 5.80 8.02
CA LEU A 64 14.32 4.86 6.95
C LEU A 64 15.07 3.53 7.11
N ASN A 65 16.38 3.58 7.36
CA ASN A 65 17.20 2.41 7.60
C ASN A 65 16.76 1.66 8.87
N TYR A 66 16.36 2.37 9.94
CA TYR A 66 15.81 1.75 11.14
C TYR A 66 14.54 0.95 10.85
N TYR A 67 13.55 1.53 10.14
CA TYR A 67 12.31 0.82 9.80
C TYR A 67 12.56 -0.36 8.85
N SER A 68 13.46 -0.18 7.87
CA SER A 68 13.83 -1.26 6.95
C SER A 68 14.51 -2.45 7.67
N LYS A 69 15.46 -2.18 8.58
CA LYS A 69 16.22 -3.23 9.27
C LYS A 69 15.47 -3.89 10.43
N SER A 70 14.59 -3.16 11.11
CA SER A 70 13.78 -3.67 12.23
C SER A 70 12.40 -4.20 11.82
N GLY A 71 12.09 -4.16 10.52
CA GLY A 71 10.88 -4.73 9.95
C GLY A 71 10.84 -6.23 10.13
N THR A 72 9.66 -6.74 10.47
CA THR A 72 9.38 -8.18 10.44
C THR A 72 9.02 -8.60 9.02
N ILE A 73 8.89 -9.91 8.82
CA ILE A 73 8.42 -10.49 7.57
C ILE A 73 7.01 -10.02 7.16
N ASN A 74 6.22 -9.57 8.15
CA ASN A 74 4.84 -9.10 8.00
C ASN A 74 4.75 -7.58 7.82
N ASP A 75 5.85 -6.84 7.96
CA ASP A 75 5.86 -5.41 7.70
C ASP A 75 6.17 -5.13 6.23
N ASN A 76 5.35 -4.30 5.58
CA ASN A 76 5.61 -3.80 4.24
C ASN A 76 5.68 -2.28 4.25
N LEU A 77 6.88 -1.73 4.01
CA LEU A 77 7.03 -0.30 3.82
C LEU A 77 6.55 0.08 2.42
N ILE A 78 5.67 1.08 2.34
CA ILE A 78 5.07 1.56 1.08
C ILE A 78 5.17 3.08 1.00
N SER A 79 5.10 3.63 -0.22
CA SER A 79 5.11 5.08 -0.39
C SER A 79 3.79 5.67 0.08
N GLY A 80 3.88 6.62 0.99
CA GLY A 80 2.77 7.46 1.43
C GLY A 80 2.26 8.41 0.33
N PRO A 81 1.17 9.14 0.61
CA PRO A 81 0.52 9.99 -0.37
C PRO A 81 1.43 11.14 -0.82
N SER A 82 1.65 11.39 -2.12
CA SER A 82 1.25 10.59 -3.29
C SER A 82 2.46 10.09 -4.08
N GLY A 83 3.55 9.75 -3.38
CA GLY A 83 4.85 9.48 -3.99
C GLY A 83 5.97 10.23 -3.28
N TYR A 84 6.90 10.79 -4.05
CA TYR A 84 8.07 11.55 -3.56
C TYR A 84 7.74 12.62 -2.51
N GLY A 85 6.55 13.22 -2.59
CA GLY A 85 6.00 14.09 -1.57
C GLY A 85 4.48 14.13 -1.65
N TYR A 86 3.85 14.79 -0.67
CA TYR A 86 2.41 14.94 -0.70
C TYR A 86 2.00 15.95 -1.78
N ALA A 87 1.25 15.44 -2.75
CA ALA A 87 0.70 16.20 -3.86
C ALA A 87 -0.63 15.55 -4.28
N TYR A 88 -1.41 16.29 -5.06
CA TYR A 88 -2.58 15.76 -5.77
C TYR A 88 -2.20 15.57 -7.25
N PRO A 89 -1.81 14.35 -7.67
CA PRO A 89 -1.33 14.12 -9.03
C PRO A 89 -2.33 14.56 -10.12
N ASN A 90 -3.64 14.53 -9.84
CA ASN A 90 -4.67 14.95 -10.79
C ASN A 90 -4.61 16.46 -11.09
N THR A 91 -4.03 17.28 -10.21
CA THR A 91 -4.02 18.74 -10.34
C THR A 91 -2.69 19.30 -10.82
N PHE A 92 -1.77 18.47 -11.30
CA PHE A 92 -0.51 18.96 -11.87
C PHE A 92 -0.79 19.85 -13.10
N PRO A 93 -0.11 21.00 -13.23
CA PRO A 93 -0.48 22.05 -14.19
C PRO A 93 -0.31 21.62 -15.66
N ASN A 94 0.57 20.65 -15.93
CA ASN A 94 0.78 20.12 -17.27
C ASN A 94 1.36 18.69 -17.19
N GLN A 95 1.38 18.00 -18.34
CA GLN A 95 1.88 16.61 -18.42
C GLN A 95 3.38 16.50 -18.10
N GLN A 96 4.19 17.50 -18.43
CA GLN A 96 5.63 17.45 -18.17
C GLN A 96 5.91 17.48 -16.66
N SER A 97 5.28 18.39 -15.92
CA SER A 97 5.44 18.45 -14.47
C SER A 97 4.95 17.17 -13.77
N LEU A 98 3.90 16.54 -14.28
CA LEU A 98 3.45 15.22 -13.80
C LEU A 98 4.49 14.12 -14.13
N ASN A 99 5.03 14.10 -15.35
CA ASN A 99 6.08 13.16 -15.74
C ASN A 99 7.30 13.29 -14.83
N ASP A 100 7.75 14.52 -14.55
CA ASP A 100 8.91 14.79 -13.69
C ASP A 100 8.67 14.32 -12.26
N PHE A 101 7.48 14.56 -11.72
CA PHE A 101 7.09 14.10 -10.39
C PHE A 101 7.06 12.57 -10.28
N VAL A 102 6.45 11.88 -11.25
CA VAL A 102 6.37 10.41 -11.26
C VAL A 102 7.75 9.79 -11.47
N SER A 103 8.57 10.35 -12.36
CA SER A 103 9.94 9.86 -12.58
C SER A 103 10.81 10.01 -11.32
N ARG A 104 10.65 11.11 -10.59
CA ARG A 104 11.33 11.31 -9.31
C ARG A 104 10.81 10.36 -8.23
N THR A 105 9.50 10.14 -8.20
CA THR A 105 8.88 9.14 -7.31
C THR A 105 9.44 7.75 -7.57
N GLU A 106 9.58 7.33 -8.83
CA GLU A 106 10.17 6.04 -9.20
C GLU A 106 11.63 5.93 -8.75
N ASP A 107 12.48 6.93 -9.00
CA ASP A 107 13.89 6.85 -8.58
C ASP A 107 14.01 6.63 -7.06
N TYR A 108 13.27 7.42 -6.28
CA TYR A 108 13.31 7.33 -4.83
C TYR A 108 12.66 6.03 -4.32
N ASN A 109 11.56 5.60 -4.91
CA ASN A 109 10.92 4.31 -4.59
C ASN A 109 11.84 3.14 -4.86
N ARG A 110 12.53 3.13 -6.00
CA ARG A 110 13.49 2.09 -6.36
C ARG A 110 14.65 2.03 -5.36
N ARG A 111 15.22 3.19 -5.00
CA ARG A 111 16.33 3.29 -4.04
C ARG A 111 15.93 2.93 -2.60
N SER A 112 14.71 3.27 -2.19
CA SER A 112 14.16 2.95 -0.86
C SER A 112 13.50 1.57 -0.77
N GLY A 113 13.27 0.92 -1.91
CA GLY A 113 12.62 -0.39 -2.01
C GLY A 113 11.10 -0.35 -1.80
N LEU A 114 10.47 0.83 -1.93
CA LEU A 114 9.03 1.00 -1.81
C LEU A 114 8.37 0.66 -3.15
N ARG A 115 7.44 -0.31 -3.15
CA ARG A 115 6.88 -0.86 -4.41
C ARG A 115 5.38 -0.68 -4.56
N VAL A 116 4.73 -0.02 -3.60
CA VAL A 116 3.32 0.34 -3.64
C VAL A 116 3.23 1.82 -3.33
N VAL A 117 2.37 2.54 -4.05
CA VAL A 117 2.16 3.98 -3.81
C VAL A 117 0.71 4.22 -3.46
N THR A 118 0.48 4.88 -2.33
CA THR A 118 -0.86 5.38 -1.99
C THR A 118 -1.06 6.72 -2.67
N ILE A 119 -2.15 6.92 -3.43
CA ILE A 119 -2.46 8.18 -4.11
C ILE A 119 -3.67 8.84 -3.45
N TRP A 120 -3.47 10.04 -2.95
CA TRP A 120 -4.52 10.90 -2.41
C TRP A 120 -4.70 12.10 -3.35
N ASN A 121 -5.95 12.41 -3.67
CA ASN A 121 -6.32 13.57 -4.49
C ASN A 121 -7.40 14.36 -3.75
N THR A 122 -8.61 13.82 -3.72
CA THR A 122 -9.71 14.30 -2.87
C THR A 122 -10.36 13.10 -2.20
N ILE A 123 -11.15 13.32 -1.15
CA ILE A 123 -11.80 12.25 -0.38
C ILE A 123 -12.67 11.32 -1.26
N THR A 124 -13.21 11.84 -2.37
CA THR A 124 -14.00 11.10 -3.36
C THR A 124 -13.25 10.87 -4.68
N GLY A 125 -12.04 11.42 -4.80
CA GLY A 125 -11.27 11.48 -6.05
C GLY A 125 -10.49 10.20 -6.30
N GLY A 126 -10.79 9.55 -7.43
CA GLY A 126 -9.98 8.45 -7.95
C GLY A 126 -8.66 8.93 -8.54
N ILE A 127 -7.92 7.99 -9.11
CA ILE A 127 -6.74 8.30 -9.91
C ILE A 127 -7.22 8.57 -11.33
N ASP A 128 -6.99 9.79 -11.83
CA ASP A 128 -7.35 10.12 -13.22
C ASP A 128 -6.57 9.21 -14.17
N PRO A 129 -7.17 8.76 -15.30
CA PRO A 129 -6.49 7.88 -16.24
C PRO A 129 -5.11 8.39 -16.64
N LYS A 130 -4.98 9.70 -16.94
CA LYS A 130 -3.71 10.35 -17.27
C LYS A 130 -2.62 10.13 -16.20
N VAL A 131 -2.98 10.19 -14.92
CA VAL A 131 -2.07 9.96 -13.79
C VAL A 131 -1.66 8.50 -13.73
N GLY A 132 -2.64 7.59 -13.74
CA GLY A 132 -2.39 6.16 -13.69
C GLY A 132 -1.52 5.68 -14.86
N GLU A 133 -1.81 6.14 -16.08
CA GLU A 133 -1.01 5.88 -17.28
C GLU A 133 0.42 6.44 -17.17
N THR A 134 0.59 7.59 -16.52
CA THR A 134 1.93 8.17 -16.31
C THR A 134 2.75 7.33 -15.33
N PHE A 135 2.16 6.86 -14.23
CA PHE A 135 2.79 5.90 -13.32
C PHE A 135 3.11 4.58 -14.02
N ALA A 136 2.17 4.04 -14.81
CA ALA A 136 2.39 2.79 -15.52
C ALA A 136 3.56 2.85 -16.51
N ARG A 137 3.75 4.02 -17.15
CA ARG A 137 4.85 4.27 -18.08
C ARG A 137 6.19 4.56 -17.39
N LEU A 138 6.18 5.37 -16.33
CA LEU A 138 7.40 5.97 -15.77
C LEU A 138 7.85 5.37 -14.43
N ALA A 139 7.04 4.50 -13.81
CA ALA A 139 7.34 3.86 -12.52
C ALA A 139 7.33 2.32 -12.59
N PRO A 140 8.20 1.70 -13.40
CA PRO A 140 8.16 0.25 -13.66
C PRO A 140 8.47 -0.63 -12.44
N SER A 141 9.06 -0.11 -11.36
CA SER A 141 9.29 -0.87 -10.13
C SER A 141 8.01 -1.05 -9.28
N VAL A 142 7.02 -0.17 -9.47
CA VAL A 142 5.77 -0.13 -8.72
C VAL A 142 4.85 -1.29 -9.10
N LEU A 143 4.37 -2.00 -8.10
CA LEU A 143 3.47 -3.14 -8.21
C LEU A 143 2.02 -2.72 -8.43
N GLY A 144 1.61 -1.62 -7.79
CA GLY A 144 0.28 -1.05 -7.91
C GLY A 144 0.11 0.25 -7.12
N LEU A 145 -1.03 0.89 -7.37
CA LEU A 145 -1.42 2.16 -6.76
C LEU A 145 -2.69 1.95 -5.92
N THR A 146 -2.78 2.56 -4.74
CA THR A 146 -4.06 2.67 -4.03
C THR A 146 -4.72 4.02 -4.32
N GLY A 147 -6.03 4.05 -4.53
CA GLY A 147 -6.80 5.29 -4.77
C GLY A 147 -7.72 5.66 -3.60
N GLN A 148 -7.89 6.96 -3.34
CA GLN A 148 -8.74 7.49 -2.28
C GLN A 148 -10.25 7.50 -2.61
N ASN A 149 -10.70 6.93 -3.72
CA ASN A 149 -12.12 6.83 -4.06
C ASN A 149 -12.79 5.65 -3.35
N THR A 150 -13.13 5.78 -2.06
CA THR A 150 -13.66 4.66 -1.24
C THR A 150 -14.75 3.86 -1.98
N GLY A 151 -14.51 2.55 -2.14
CA GLY A 151 -15.47 1.65 -2.79
C GLY A 151 -15.48 1.72 -4.32
N GLY A 152 -14.54 2.45 -4.93
CA GLY A 152 -14.23 2.34 -6.34
C GLY A 152 -13.71 0.95 -6.73
N GLY A 153 -13.57 0.73 -8.03
CA GLY A 153 -13.10 -0.54 -8.57
C GLY A 153 -11.61 -0.58 -8.87
N LEU A 154 -11.19 -1.69 -9.46
CA LEU A 154 -9.90 -1.87 -10.10
C LEU A 154 -9.86 -1.14 -11.44
N THR A 155 -8.76 -0.46 -11.72
CA THR A 155 -8.39 0.02 -13.06
C THR A 155 -7.01 -0.50 -13.43
N ILE A 156 -6.82 -0.99 -14.66
CA ILE A 156 -5.50 -1.39 -15.17
C ILE A 156 -5.00 -0.31 -16.12
N TYR A 157 -3.91 0.36 -15.75
CA TYR A 157 -3.26 1.39 -16.55
C TYR A 157 -2.14 0.82 -17.42
N ASP A 158 -2.03 1.29 -18.66
CA ASP A 158 -1.09 0.84 -19.70
C ASP A 158 -1.03 -0.71 -19.83
N LYS A 159 -2.13 -1.40 -19.55
CA LYS A 159 -2.21 -2.89 -19.48
C LYS A 159 -1.14 -3.51 -18.57
N LYS A 160 -0.60 -2.75 -17.61
CA LYS A 160 0.58 -3.14 -16.80
C LYS A 160 0.40 -2.88 -15.32
N LEU A 161 -0.16 -1.75 -14.94
CA LEU A 161 -0.16 -1.27 -13.56
C LEU A 161 -1.59 -1.26 -12.99
N PRO A 162 -1.89 -2.09 -11.99
CA PRO A 162 -3.17 -2.02 -11.31
C PRO A 162 -3.24 -0.81 -10.37
N GLY A 163 -4.30 -0.02 -10.52
CA GLY A 163 -4.79 0.92 -9.51
C GLY A 163 -6.05 0.38 -8.85
N MET A 164 -6.03 0.25 -7.53
CA MET A 164 -7.15 -0.28 -6.76
C MET A 164 -7.63 0.76 -5.76
N ALA A 165 -8.92 1.09 -5.79
CA ALA A 165 -9.50 1.95 -4.78
C ALA A 165 -9.43 1.29 -3.39
N LEU A 166 -9.19 2.09 -2.36
CA LEU A 166 -9.30 1.64 -0.99
C LEU A 166 -10.77 1.31 -0.68
N SER A 167 -11.01 0.21 0.02
CA SER A 167 -12.34 -0.08 0.56
C SER A 167 -12.65 0.79 1.77
N CYS A 168 -11.62 1.33 2.42
CA CYS A 168 -11.69 2.37 3.44
C CYS A 168 -10.45 3.26 3.35
N ASN A 169 -10.63 4.57 3.17
CA ASN A 169 -9.50 5.52 3.04
C ASN A 169 -8.84 5.87 4.38
N TYR A 170 -9.63 5.96 5.45
CA TYR A 170 -9.21 6.59 6.71
C TYR A 170 -9.98 5.98 7.88
N CYS A 171 -9.95 4.65 7.98
CA CYS A 171 -10.68 3.90 8.99
C CYS A 171 -10.24 4.29 10.40
N THR A 172 -11.20 4.61 11.26
CA THR A 172 -10.96 5.21 12.58
C THR A 172 -10.84 4.20 13.71
N ASN A 173 -11.31 2.98 13.53
CA ASN A 173 -11.30 1.93 14.56
C ASN A 173 -11.56 0.53 13.94
N GLU A 174 -11.49 -0.51 14.78
CA GLU A 174 -11.73 -1.91 14.37
C GLU A 174 -13.12 -2.15 13.79
N LYS A 175 -14.16 -1.49 14.33
CA LYS A 175 -15.53 -1.63 13.84
C LYS A 175 -15.64 -1.14 12.39
N ALA A 176 -15.12 0.05 12.11
CA ALA A 176 -15.08 0.60 10.75
C ALA A 176 -14.32 -0.34 9.79
N MET A 177 -13.16 -0.87 10.21
CA MET A 177 -12.42 -1.84 9.39
C MET A 177 -13.25 -3.09 9.07
N LYS A 178 -13.90 -3.69 10.08
CA LYS A 178 -14.76 -4.87 9.90
C LYS A 178 -15.94 -4.59 8.96
N GLU A 179 -16.62 -3.45 9.14
CA GLU A 179 -17.75 -3.05 8.31
C GLU A 179 -17.35 -2.84 6.84
N HIS A 180 -16.22 -2.16 6.59
CA HIS A 180 -15.72 -1.95 5.23
C HIS A 180 -15.23 -3.25 4.57
N VAL A 181 -14.61 -4.16 5.32
CA VAL A 181 -14.26 -5.50 4.83
C VAL A 181 -15.52 -6.28 4.46
N ALA A 182 -16.51 -6.34 5.35
CA ALA A 182 -17.77 -7.06 5.10
C ALA A 182 -18.52 -6.47 3.88
N LYS A 183 -18.57 -5.14 3.77
CA LYS A 183 -19.20 -4.46 2.62
C LYS A 183 -18.49 -4.81 1.31
N ALA A 184 -17.17 -4.76 1.27
CA ALA A 184 -16.39 -5.09 0.08
C ALA A 184 -16.45 -6.59 -0.27
N ALA A 185 -16.59 -7.46 0.73
CA ALA A 185 -16.79 -8.90 0.55
C ALA A 185 -18.20 -9.30 0.08
N SER A 186 -19.19 -8.41 0.21
CA SER A 186 -20.59 -8.70 -0.10
C SER A 186 -20.79 -9.22 -1.53
N GLY A 187 -21.57 -10.30 -1.67
CA GLY A 187 -21.86 -10.92 -2.96
C GLY A 187 -20.71 -11.73 -3.57
N TRP A 188 -19.63 -11.97 -2.83
CA TRP A 188 -18.59 -12.90 -3.26
C TRP A 188 -19.11 -14.35 -3.27
N ASN A 189 -18.93 -15.05 -4.39
CA ASN A 189 -19.55 -16.35 -4.68
C ASN A 189 -18.55 -17.52 -4.74
N ARG A 190 -17.29 -17.32 -4.32
CA ARG A 190 -16.20 -18.33 -4.34
C ARG A 190 -15.72 -18.77 -5.74
N ASN A 191 -16.13 -18.10 -6.82
CA ASN A 191 -15.73 -18.47 -8.18
C ASN A 191 -14.46 -17.77 -8.67
N GLU A 192 -14.08 -16.66 -8.04
CA GLU A 192 -12.92 -15.85 -8.40
C GLU A 192 -12.28 -15.25 -7.14
N PRO A 193 -10.99 -14.87 -7.14
CA PRO A 193 -10.40 -14.11 -6.04
C PRO A 193 -11.07 -12.74 -5.87
N ARG A 194 -11.07 -12.22 -4.64
CA ARG A 194 -11.47 -10.83 -4.36
C ARG A 194 -10.38 -10.11 -3.58
N PHE A 195 -10.17 -8.83 -3.88
CA PHE A 195 -9.11 -8.01 -3.28
C PHE A 195 -9.72 -6.83 -2.52
N ILE A 196 -9.33 -6.67 -1.26
CA ILE A 196 -9.81 -5.62 -0.36
C ILE A 196 -8.60 -4.93 0.26
N ILE A 197 -8.53 -3.60 0.17
CA ILE A 197 -7.46 -2.82 0.78
C ILE A 197 -8.07 -1.84 1.77
N ILE A 198 -7.65 -1.92 3.03
CA ILE A 198 -8.12 -1.08 4.13
C ILE A 198 -6.98 -0.20 4.59
N GLN A 199 -7.16 1.11 4.47
CA GLN A 199 -6.26 2.08 5.07
C GLN A 199 -6.91 2.67 6.33
N ALA A 200 -6.19 2.57 7.44
CA ALA A 200 -6.60 3.14 8.72
C ALA A 200 -5.66 4.29 9.11
N GLN A 201 -6.14 5.13 10.01
CA GLN A 201 -5.44 6.33 10.44
C GLN A 201 -4.86 6.17 11.85
N PRO A 202 -3.66 6.73 12.13
CA PRO A 202 -2.93 6.44 13.36
C PRO A 202 -3.35 7.26 14.58
N TRP A 203 -4.27 8.22 14.43
CA TRP A 203 -4.55 9.28 15.42
C TRP A 203 -5.68 8.96 16.40
N GLN A 204 -6.57 8.01 16.10
CA GLN A 204 -7.69 7.63 16.99
C GLN A 204 -7.54 6.22 17.58
N GLY A 205 -6.31 5.85 17.95
CA GLY A 205 -6.06 4.62 18.69
C GLY A 205 -6.03 3.33 17.85
N VAL A 206 -6.02 3.44 16.52
CA VAL A 206 -5.69 2.30 15.65
C VAL A 206 -4.22 1.95 15.82
N THR A 207 -3.95 0.68 16.12
CA THR A 207 -2.60 0.15 16.35
C THR A 207 -2.43 -1.21 15.65
N PRO A 208 -1.23 -1.80 15.63
CA PRO A 208 -1.03 -3.19 15.20
C PRO A 208 -1.96 -4.20 15.91
N THR A 209 -2.25 -4.00 17.20
CA THR A 209 -3.24 -4.79 17.94
C THR A 209 -4.62 -4.72 17.29
N SER A 210 -5.04 -3.54 16.82
CA SER A 210 -6.32 -3.38 16.12
C SER A 210 -6.39 -4.21 14.84
N PHE A 211 -5.32 -4.20 14.02
CA PHE A 211 -5.28 -5.01 12.80
C PHE A 211 -5.28 -6.51 13.10
N LYS A 212 -4.54 -6.94 14.14
CA LYS A 212 -4.56 -8.33 14.63
C LYS A 212 -5.97 -8.76 15.03
N ASN A 213 -6.70 -7.93 15.78
CA ASN A 213 -8.06 -8.23 16.22
C ASN A 213 -9.05 -8.31 15.05
N VAL A 214 -8.90 -7.44 14.05
CA VAL A 214 -9.72 -7.51 12.82
C VAL A 214 -9.40 -8.78 12.04
N ALA A 215 -8.12 -9.09 11.83
CA ALA A 215 -7.69 -10.31 11.14
C ALA A 215 -8.21 -11.58 11.83
N ALA A 216 -8.15 -11.65 13.16
CA ALA A 216 -8.65 -12.79 13.95
C ALA A 216 -10.17 -12.98 13.88
N SER A 217 -10.92 -11.95 13.44
CA SER A 217 -12.37 -12.05 13.25
C SER A 217 -12.78 -12.57 11.87
N LEU A 218 -11.83 -12.72 10.93
CA LEU A 218 -12.10 -13.23 9.60
C LEU A 218 -12.12 -14.76 9.61
N ASN A 219 -13.07 -15.37 8.89
CA ASN A 219 -13.18 -16.83 8.76
C ASN A 219 -12.21 -17.37 7.69
N GLU A 220 -12.29 -18.68 7.37
CA GLU A 220 -11.34 -19.31 6.44
C GLU A 220 -11.40 -18.78 5.00
N ASP A 221 -12.41 -18.01 4.61
CA ASP A 221 -12.52 -17.45 3.26
C ASP A 221 -11.53 -16.31 3.01
N TYR A 222 -11.00 -15.72 4.08
CA TYR A 222 -10.13 -14.57 4.01
C TYR A 222 -8.67 -14.96 4.20
N ILE A 223 -7.78 -14.25 3.50
CA ILE A 223 -6.33 -14.32 3.70
C ILE A 223 -5.82 -12.90 3.86
N VAL A 224 -5.25 -12.58 5.03
CA VAL A 224 -4.58 -11.30 5.24
C VAL A 224 -3.19 -11.36 4.61
N VAL A 225 -2.86 -10.39 3.77
CA VAL A 225 -1.59 -10.31 3.04
C VAL A 225 -1.00 -8.91 3.12
N ARG A 226 0.30 -8.80 2.84
CA ARG A 226 0.95 -7.49 2.70
C ARG A 226 0.42 -6.74 1.47
N PRO A 227 0.48 -5.40 1.43
CA PRO A 227 0.13 -4.62 0.26
C PRO A 227 0.94 -4.98 -1.01
N ASP A 228 2.24 -5.26 -0.91
CA ASP A 228 3.01 -5.74 -2.08
C ASP A 228 2.46 -7.08 -2.62
N HIS A 229 2.11 -8.00 -1.71
CA HIS A 229 1.53 -9.30 -2.05
C HIS A 229 0.14 -9.18 -2.68
N ILE A 230 -0.73 -8.28 -2.19
CA ILE A 230 -2.07 -8.13 -2.78
C ILE A 230 -1.98 -7.65 -4.24
N PHE A 231 -1.03 -6.75 -4.55
CA PHE A 231 -0.81 -6.32 -5.93
C PHE A 231 -0.13 -7.40 -6.77
N GLN A 232 0.76 -8.23 -6.22
CA GLN A 232 1.28 -9.40 -6.95
C GLN A 232 0.16 -10.39 -7.33
N LEU A 233 -0.73 -10.70 -6.39
CA LEU A 233 -1.88 -11.58 -6.60
C LEU A 233 -2.86 -11.01 -7.62
N LEU A 234 -3.15 -9.71 -7.52
CA LEU A 234 -4.00 -9.02 -8.47
C LEU A 234 -3.38 -9.08 -9.87
N ARG A 235 -2.09 -8.81 -10.00
CA ARG A 235 -1.38 -8.95 -11.29
C ARG A 235 -1.48 -10.36 -11.85
N GLU A 236 -1.31 -11.39 -11.02
CA GLU A 236 -1.47 -12.79 -11.42
C GLU A 236 -2.91 -13.07 -11.90
N ALA A 237 -3.92 -12.66 -11.14
CA ALA A 237 -5.33 -12.83 -11.47
C ALA A 237 -5.74 -12.16 -12.79
N HIS A 238 -5.03 -11.11 -13.20
CA HIS A 238 -5.28 -10.36 -14.43
C HIS A 238 -4.22 -10.60 -15.52
N GLY A 239 -3.35 -11.61 -15.38
CA GLY A 239 -2.35 -11.96 -16.40
C GLY A 239 -1.27 -10.90 -16.66
N LEU A 240 -1.02 -9.99 -15.71
CA LEU A 240 -0.10 -8.86 -15.84
C LEU A 240 1.36 -9.28 -15.60
N THR A 241 1.94 -9.98 -16.57
CA THR A 241 3.32 -10.51 -16.54
C THR A 241 4.33 -9.48 -17.09
N GLY A 242 4.76 -8.54 -16.25
CA GLY A 242 5.85 -7.61 -16.57
C GLY A 242 7.15 -8.04 -15.88
N LYS A 243 8.30 -7.95 -16.57
CA LYS A 243 9.64 -8.10 -15.95
C LYS A 243 9.74 -7.11 -14.79
N GLN A 244 9.71 -7.63 -13.57
CA GLN A 244 9.82 -6.79 -12.39
C GLN A 244 11.28 -6.45 -12.15
N VAL A 245 11.59 -5.16 -12.04
CA VAL A 245 12.88 -4.75 -11.51
C VAL A 245 12.90 -5.16 -10.05
N THR A 246 13.77 -6.12 -9.71
CA THR A 246 13.91 -6.64 -8.35
C THR A 246 14.35 -5.53 -7.41
N LYS A 247 13.92 -5.60 -6.14
CA LYS A 247 14.41 -4.71 -5.07
C LYS A 247 15.95 -4.69 -5.12
N PRO A 248 16.62 -3.52 -5.17
CA PRO A 248 18.07 -3.50 -5.03
C PRO A 248 18.43 -4.15 -3.70
N ALA A 249 19.38 -5.10 -3.74
CA ALA A 249 19.93 -5.68 -2.52
C ALA A 249 20.44 -4.53 -1.65
N ASN A 250 19.99 -4.50 -0.38
CA ASN A 250 20.33 -3.45 0.58
C ASN A 250 21.82 -3.08 0.48
N GLN A 251 22.12 -1.85 0.04
CA GLN A 251 23.42 -1.22 0.27
C GLN A 251 23.37 -0.51 1.62
#